data_AF-A0A7U3WB45-F1
#
_entry.id   AF-A0A7U3WB45-F1
#
_cell.length_a   1.000
_cell.length_b   1.000
_cell.length_c   1.000
_cell.angle_alpha   90.00
_cell.angle_beta   90.00
_cell.angle_gamma   90.00
#
_symmetry.space_group_name_H-M   'P 1'
#
loop_
_entity.id
_entity.type
_entity.pdbx_description
1 polymer ?
#
loop_
_entity_poly.entity_id
_entity_poly.type
_entity_poly.pdbx_seq_one_letter_code
_entity_poly.pdbx_strand_id
1 'polypeptide(L)'
;MTGDESSVESGAVDVLRYETDEGPVYRATPAGEGEAVVAAHEREVRERRTGRLLATGTVVAAIVLTGVVMESVVATVAGLLFVAVVHVSKDDDHDESVPELVERNQFRRDAERAYDLEDG
;
A
#
# COMPACT_ATOMS: atom_id res chain seq x y z
N MET A 1 -29.12 -22.23 25.02
CA MET A 1 -29.25 -22.50 23.58
C MET A 1 -28.20 -21.66 22.90
N THR A 2 -27.01 -22.22 22.73
CA THR A 2 -25.86 -21.64 22.03
C THR A 2 -26.05 -22.01 20.57
N GLY A 3 -26.24 -21.02 19.72
CA GLY A 3 -26.56 -21.22 18.30
C GLY A 3 -26.44 -19.89 17.58
N ASP A 4 -25.27 -19.27 17.67
CA ASP A 4 -24.91 -18.08 16.90
C ASP A 4 -23.39 -18.02 16.72
N GLU A 5 -22.78 -19.14 16.32
CA GLU A 5 -21.36 -19.18 15.95
C GLU A 5 -21.16 -19.79 14.56
N SER A 6 -22.15 -20.53 14.04
CA SER A 6 -22.10 -21.22 12.74
C SER A 6 -22.65 -20.41 11.56
N SER A 7 -23.20 -19.20 11.76
CA SER A 7 -23.68 -18.36 10.65
C SER A 7 -22.56 -17.57 9.95
N VAL A 8 -21.37 -17.51 10.55
CA VAL A 8 -20.16 -16.90 9.96
C VAL A 8 -19.44 -17.88 9.02
N GLU A 9 -19.68 -19.19 9.16
CA GLU A 9 -19.10 -20.24 8.31
C GLU A 9 -19.82 -20.43 6.95
N SER A 10 -20.99 -19.82 6.74
CA SER A 10 -21.79 -19.94 5.51
C SER A 10 -22.34 -18.62 4.99
N GLY A 11 -21.61 -17.51 5.21
CA GLY A 11 -21.93 -16.18 4.69
C GLY A 11 -21.28 -15.88 3.34
N ALA A 12 -21.83 -14.91 2.62
CA ALA A 12 -21.16 -14.34 1.45
C ALA A 12 -19.86 -13.63 1.89
N VAL A 13 -18.83 -13.67 1.05
CA VAL A 13 -17.50 -13.10 1.27
C VAL A 13 -17.10 -12.19 0.11
N ASP A 14 -16.28 -11.20 0.40
CA ASP A 14 -15.58 -10.38 -0.58
C ASP A 14 -14.15 -10.90 -0.70
N VAL A 15 -13.64 -11.02 -1.94
CA VAL A 15 -12.29 -11.56 -2.23
C VAL A 15 -11.35 -10.41 -2.55
N LEU A 16 -10.31 -10.28 -1.75
CA LEU A 16 -9.24 -9.30 -1.90
C LEU A 16 -8.01 -9.97 -2.50
N ARG A 17 -7.38 -9.34 -3.49
CA ARG A 17 -6.10 -9.76 -4.06
C ARG A 17 -5.00 -8.82 -3.58
N TYR A 18 -3.99 -9.40 -2.94
CA TYR A 18 -2.77 -8.74 -2.53
C TYR A 18 -1.68 -9.06 -3.54
N GLU A 19 -0.93 -8.06 -4.00
CA GLU A 19 0.29 -8.31 -4.76
C GLU A 19 1.46 -8.44 -3.79
N THR A 20 2.15 -9.58 -3.85
CA THR A 20 3.35 -9.88 -3.03
C THR A 20 4.53 -10.20 -3.94
N ASP A 21 5.74 -10.21 -3.37
CA ASP A 21 6.98 -10.56 -4.10
C ASP A 21 6.97 -11.97 -4.70
N GLU A 22 6.21 -12.87 -4.09
CA GLU A 22 6.08 -14.27 -4.50
C GLU A 22 4.92 -14.50 -5.48
N GLY A 23 4.08 -13.48 -5.70
CA GLY A 23 2.92 -13.52 -6.59
C GLY A 23 1.63 -13.00 -5.94
N PRO A 24 0.49 -13.06 -6.66
CA PRO A 24 -0.78 -12.61 -6.11
C PRO A 24 -1.32 -13.60 -5.05
N VAL A 25 -1.69 -13.07 -3.88
CA VAL A 25 -2.32 -13.80 -2.77
C VAL A 25 -3.78 -13.38 -2.64
N TYR A 26 -4.69 -14.32 -2.44
CA TYR A 26 -6.13 -14.06 -2.32
C TYR A 26 -6.60 -14.28 -0.89
N ARG A 27 -7.32 -13.31 -0.33
CA ARG A 27 -7.87 -13.36 1.03
C ARG A 27 -9.37 -13.07 1.01
N ALA A 28 -10.13 -13.86 1.76
CA ALA A 28 -11.56 -13.60 1.96
C ALA A 28 -11.79 -12.68 3.16
N THR A 29 -12.71 -11.75 3.00
CA THR A 29 -13.22 -10.90 4.08
C THR A 29 -14.76 -10.98 4.09
N PRO A 30 -15.45 -10.69 5.21
CA PRO A 30 -16.90 -10.71 5.25
C PRO A 30 -17.52 -9.79 4.18
N ALA A 31 -18.62 -10.24 3.56
CA ALA A 31 -19.30 -9.47 2.53
C ALA A 31 -19.65 -8.04 2.99
N GLY A 32 -19.29 -7.05 2.19
CA GLY A 32 -19.51 -5.63 2.49
C GLY A 32 -18.35 -4.95 3.21
N GLU A 33 -17.36 -5.70 3.72
CA GLU A 33 -16.17 -5.15 4.38
C GLU A 33 -15.00 -4.94 3.41
N GLY A 34 -15.03 -5.57 2.22
CA GLY A 34 -13.94 -5.48 1.23
C GLY A 34 -13.60 -4.05 0.81
N GLU A 35 -14.62 -3.24 0.50
CA GLU A 35 -14.41 -1.83 0.13
C GLU A 35 -13.81 -1.00 1.27
N ALA A 36 -14.17 -1.29 2.53
CA ALA A 36 -13.63 -0.56 3.68
C ALA A 36 -12.14 -0.88 3.89
N VAL A 37 -11.74 -2.14 3.66
CA VAL A 37 -10.34 -2.57 3.71
C VAL A 37 -9.52 -1.91 2.60
N VAL A 38 -10.02 -1.92 1.36
CA VAL A 38 -9.36 -1.24 0.23
C VAL A 38 -9.22 0.25 0.50
N ALA A 39 -10.29 0.92 0.94
CA ALA A 39 -10.27 2.36 1.21
C ALA A 39 -9.31 2.74 2.35
N ALA A 40 -9.18 1.90 3.38
CA ALA A 40 -8.21 2.10 4.45
C ALA A 40 -6.77 2.03 3.92
N HIS A 41 -6.47 1.05 3.08
CA HIS A 41 -5.15 0.87 2.48
C HIS A 41 -4.81 2.00 1.49
N GLU A 42 -5.75 2.41 0.64
CA GLU A 42 -5.57 3.55 -0.26
C GLU A 42 -5.24 4.83 0.51
N ARG A 43 -5.91 5.04 1.65
CA ARG A 43 -5.67 6.19 2.50
C ARG A 43 -4.27 6.16 3.08
N GLU A 44 -3.84 5.01 3.59
CA GLU A 44 -2.50 4.84 4.13
C GLU A 44 -1.41 5.06 3.08
N VAL A 45 -1.56 4.49 1.88
CA VAL A 45 -0.64 4.71 0.75
C VAL A 45 -0.60 6.19 0.38
N ARG A 46 -1.75 6.88 0.35
CA ARG A 46 -1.82 8.32 0.07
C ARG A 46 -1.11 9.15 1.14
N GLU A 47 -1.27 8.82 2.41
CA GLU A 47 -0.62 9.50 3.53
C GLU A 47 0.89 9.29 3.51
N ARG A 48 1.36 8.05 3.30
CA ARG A 48 2.78 7.71 3.14
C ARG A 48 3.40 8.46 1.97
N ARG A 49 2.76 8.46 0.80
CA ARG A 49 3.22 9.18 -0.40
C ARG A 49 3.32 10.69 -0.18
N THR A 50 2.30 11.27 0.46
CA THR A 50 2.29 12.70 0.80
C THR A 50 3.41 13.04 1.78
N GLY A 51 3.61 12.22 2.81
CA GLY A 51 4.70 12.38 3.77
C GLY A 51 6.08 12.29 3.12
N ARG A 52 6.30 11.31 2.23
CA ARG A 52 7.56 11.15 1.48
C ARG A 52 7.86 12.35 0.58
N LEU A 53 6.84 12.89 -0.10
CA LEU A 53 6.99 14.09 -0.93
C LEU A 53 7.34 15.33 -0.09
N LEU A 54 6.66 15.52 1.04
CA LEU A 54 6.95 16.64 1.95
C LEU A 54 8.36 16.53 2.54
N ALA A 55 8.79 15.34 2.97
CA ALA A 55 10.13 15.10 3.48
C ALA A 55 11.19 15.40 2.40
N THR A 56 11.01 14.85 1.19
CA THR A 56 11.93 15.07 0.06
C THR A 56 11.99 16.55 -0.31
N GLY A 57 10.83 17.22 -0.41
CA GLY A 57 10.76 18.65 -0.70
C GLY A 57 11.45 19.50 0.36
N THR A 58 11.35 19.13 1.64
CA THR A 58 12.03 19.82 2.75
C THR A 58 13.55 19.71 2.62
N VAL A 59 14.08 18.53 2.31
CA VAL A 59 15.52 18.32 2.11
C VAL A 59 16.03 19.12 0.91
N VAL A 60 15.30 19.08 -0.21
CA VAL A 60 15.65 19.84 -1.42
C VAL A 60 15.65 21.35 -1.13
N ALA A 61 14.64 21.86 -0.43
CA ALA A 61 14.56 23.27 -0.03
C ALA A 61 15.74 23.67 0.86
N ALA A 62 16.13 22.83 1.82
CA ALA A 62 17.29 23.06 2.68
C ALA A 62 18.58 23.15 1.88
N ILE A 63 18.81 22.23 0.93
CA ILE A 63 20.00 22.23 0.05
C ILE A 63 20.08 23.52 -0.76
N VAL A 64 18.97 23.93 -1.38
CA VAL A 64 18.91 25.17 -2.16
C VAL A 64 19.21 26.38 -1.28
N LEU A 65 18.60 26.45 -0.09
CA LEU A 65 18.83 27.55 0.86
C LEU A 65 20.30 27.61 1.30
N THR A 66 20.90 26.48 1.67
CA THR A 66 22.32 26.40 2.05
C THR A 66 23.23 26.83 0.90
N GLY A 67 22.93 26.39 -0.32
CA GLY A 67 23.67 26.78 -1.51
C GLY A 67 23.64 28.28 -1.79
N VAL A 68 22.49 28.93 -1.59
CA VAL A 68 22.35 30.39 -1.70
C VAL A 68 23.14 31.10 -0.59
N VAL A 69 23.05 30.65 0.65
CA VAL A 69 23.79 31.24 1.78
C VAL A 69 25.31 31.12 1.61
N MET A 70 25.79 30.04 1.00
CA MET A 70 27.22 29.84 0.70
C MET A 70 27.65 30.44 -0.65
N GLU A 71 26.73 31.04 -1.43
CA GLU A 71 26.96 31.47 -2.82
C GLU A 71 27.63 30.39 -3.70
N SER A 72 27.39 29.11 -3.40
CA SER A 72 28.09 27.99 -4.03
C SER A 72 27.14 27.15 -4.86
N VAL A 73 27.13 27.44 -6.17
CA VAL A 73 26.37 26.67 -7.16
C VAL A 73 26.82 25.21 -7.18
N VAL A 74 28.12 24.94 -6.99
CA VAL A 74 28.68 23.58 -6.98
C VAL A 74 28.12 22.78 -5.81
N ALA A 75 28.03 23.37 -4.61
CA ALA A 75 27.46 22.70 -3.45
C ALA A 75 25.98 22.38 -3.63
N THR A 76 25.20 23.31 -4.20
CA THR A 76 23.78 23.08 -4.51
C THR A 76 23.61 21.92 -5.48
N VAL A 77 24.36 21.93 -6.59
CA VAL A 77 24.29 20.88 -7.61
C VAL A 77 24.69 19.53 -7.04
N ALA A 78 25.77 19.47 -6.26
CA ALA A 78 26.22 18.23 -5.62
C ALA A 78 25.17 17.69 -4.62
N GLY A 79 24.54 18.55 -3.82
CA GLY A 79 23.47 18.16 -2.90
C GLY A 79 22.25 17.61 -3.62
N LEU A 80 21.80 18.25 -4.70
CA LEU A 80 20.67 17.77 -5.50
C LEU A 80 20.99 16.43 -6.18
N LEU A 81 22.20 16.26 -6.69
CA LEU A 81 22.67 14.99 -7.25
C LEU A 81 22.66 13.87 -6.22
N PHE A 82 23.11 14.15 -5.00
CA PHE A 82 23.07 13.19 -3.90
C PHE A 82 21.62 12.75 -3.59
N VAL A 83 20.68 13.70 -3.50
CA VAL A 83 19.26 13.39 -3.28
C VAL A 83 18.71 12.53 -4.42
N ALA A 84 19.04 12.84 -5.67
CA ALA A 84 18.60 12.05 -6.83
C ALA A 84 19.11 10.60 -6.79
N VAL A 85 20.38 10.38 -6.45
CA VAL A 85 20.97 9.04 -6.32
C VAL A 85 20.31 8.25 -5.19
N VAL A 86 20.09 8.88 -4.04
CA VAL A 86 19.40 8.25 -2.90
C VAL A 86 17.97 7.89 -3.29
N HIS A 87 17.26 8.76 -4.03
CA HIS A 87 15.89 8.50 -4.44
C HIS A 87 15.78 7.31 -5.40
N VAL A 88 16.67 7.23 -6.40
CA VAL A 88 16.72 6.11 -7.36
C VAL A 88 17.06 4.79 -6.69
N SER A 89 17.88 4.81 -5.63
CA SER A 89 18.29 3.59 -4.92
C SER A 89 17.21 3.05 -3.96
N LYS A 90 16.10 3.77 -3.79
CA LYS A 90 15.04 3.46 -2.80
C LYS A 90 13.74 2.99 -3.45
N ASP A 91 13.76 2.68 -4.75
CA ASP A 91 12.58 2.21 -5.50
C ASP A 91 12.28 0.71 -5.27
N ASP A 92 13.14 -0.01 -4.53
CA ASP A 92 12.96 -1.41 -4.12
C ASP A 92 12.09 -1.59 -2.85
N ASP A 93 11.67 -0.51 -2.19
CA ASP A 93 10.65 -0.60 -1.15
C ASP A 93 9.30 -0.78 -1.86
N HIS A 94 8.95 -2.04 -2.16
CA HIS A 94 7.63 -2.46 -2.64
C HIS A 94 6.56 -1.76 -1.79
N ASP A 95 5.93 -0.74 -2.36
CA ASP A 95 4.76 -0.13 -1.76
C ASP A 95 3.74 -1.26 -1.58
N GLU A 96 3.44 -1.54 -0.30
CA GLU A 96 2.35 -2.38 0.17
C GLU A 96 1.13 -2.08 -0.71
N SER A 97 0.93 -2.95 -1.70
CA SER A 97 0.08 -2.63 -2.84
C SER A 97 -1.36 -2.68 -2.36
N VAL A 98 -2.12 -1.62 -2.65
CA VAL A 98 -3.54 -1.54 -2.28
C VAL A 98 -4.21 -2.84 -2.76
N PRO A 99 -4.83 -3.62 -1.86
CA PRO A 99 -5.48 -4.84 -2.27
C PRO A 99 -6.59 -4.52 -3.25
N GLU A 100 -6.68 -5.31 -4.31
CA GLU A 100 -7.73 -5.18 -5.31
C GLU A 100 -8.95 -5.98 -4.86
N LEU A 101 -10.13 -5.37 -4.87
CA LEU A 101 -11.39 -6.10 -4.68
C LEU A 101 -11.74 -6.81 -5.98
N VAL A 102 -11.43 -8.10 -6.05
CA VAL A 102 -11.64 -8.92 -7.26
C VAL A 102 -13.09 -9.32 -7.40
N GLU A 103 -13.71 -9.71 -6.29
CA GLU A 103 -15.08 -10.23 -6.31
C GLU A 103 -15.83 -9.90 -5.02
N ARG A 104 -17.13 -9.67 -5.15
CA ARG A 104 -17.99 -9.19 -4.06
C ARG A 104 -19.17 -10.13 -3.86
N ASN A 105 -19.54 -10.36 -2.59
CA ASN A 105 -20.67 -11.22 -2.20
C ASN A 105 -20.63 -12.64 -2.81
N GLN A 106 -19.44 -13.24 -2.93
CA GLN A 106 -19.30 -14.63 -3.36
C GLN A 106 -19.63 -15.57 -2.21
N PHE A 107 -20.25 -16.72 -2.49
CA PHE A 107 -20.36 -17.74 -1.44
C PHE A 107 -18.96 -18.27 -1.12
N ARG A 108 -18.61 -18.35 0.17
CA ARG A 108 -17.29 -18.80 0.64
C ARG A 108 -16.78 -20.06 -0.07
N ARG A 109 -17.68 -21.03 -0.24
CA ARG A 109 -17.37 -22.32 -0.88
C ARG A 109 -17.05 -22.23 -2.37
N ASP A 110 -17.60 -21.24 -3.08
CA ASP A 110 -17.27 -20.99 -4.49
C ASP A 110 -16.01 -20.12 -4.60
N ALA A 111 -15.78 -19.21 -3.66
CA ALA A 111 -14.54 -18.44 -3.56
C ALA A 111 -13.31 -19.34 -3.31
N GLU A 112 -13.39 -20.28 -2.36
CA GLU A 112 -12.33 -21.27 -2.08
C GLU A 112 -12.01 -22.19 -3.26
N ARG A 113 -12.99 -22.44 -4.15
CA ARG A 113 -12.79 -23.27 -5.34
C ARG A 113 -12.13 -22.49 -6.48
N ALA A 114 -12.47 -21.20 -6.61
CA ALA A 114 -11.98 -20.35 -7.68
C ALA A 114 -10.62 -19.71 -7.38
N TYR A 115 -10.38 -19.41 -6.10
CA TYR A 115 -9.18 -18.76 -5.60
C TYR A 115 -8.66 -19.61 -4.43
N ASP A 116 -7.41 -20.04 -4.51
CA ASP A 116 -6.75 -20.78 -3.43
C ASP A 116 -6.52 -19.80 -2.26
N LEU A 117 -7.52 -19.69 -1.38
CA LEU A 117 -7.58 -18.65 -0.34
C LEU A 117 -6.62 -19.00 0.80
N GLU A 118 -5.81 -18.04 1.24
CA GLU A 118 -5.05 -18.16 2.48
C GLU A 118 -5.92 -17.78 3.69
N ASP A 119 -5.88 -18.61 4.73
CA ASP A 119 -6.59 -18.35 5.98
C ASP A 119 -6.08 -17.07 6.65
N GLY A 120 -7.04 -16.23 7.08
CA GLY A 120 -6.84 -14.88 7.61
C GLY A 120 -6.29 -14.82 9.03
#